data_AF-A0A1R1DAI1-F1
#
_entry.id   AF-A0A1R1DAI1-F1
#
_cell.length_a   1.000
_cell.length_b   1.000
_cell.length_c   1.000
_cell.angle_alpha   90.00
_cell.angle_beta   90.00
_cell.angle_gamma   90.00
#
_symmetry.space_group_name_H-M   'P 1'
#
loop_
_entity.id
_entity.type
_entity.pdbx_description
1 polymer ?
#
loop_
_entity_poly.entity_id
_entity_poly.type
_entity_poly.pdbx_seq_one_letter_code
_entity_poly.pdbx_strand_id
1 'polypeptide(L)'
;MIRFKVKTMAMLLAVLILGAGISYFLLPYYLFHSEKYEVLWKWFPSSKQSESALFLAAEAAEQFTSSSDDEHIFIFPTSSSSSGTNATVEGRQLAINAFEQLIKQYPASRYIKGVKLKLGKLYLWSKEWDKADKLFAELAASGNEDSEVLAYQAMLNTRKEIPDKEAALTGKVMIGEKPASGVFVVLHRSDDNGWSSPPYLHYPIAITDEQGEYRFYDVTANEYEIGVGVTPAEVSGYYLTQAARERVSIAAGKTETYNIQFVPKVSVVSPVNKEQITGDRLRFVWNAYPGTDYYLLSITSFYRDEKGKSVGTSTVQLSDEKLKDTTAEYSLEELRGSSRGFGKSYNADGRVALSNTGVLGAIFPGGDFIWSVDAYNADGRKISSSSGYYTGLIQTTPFFTMSEEGMLAGDRYVIEGDYEKAIASYKSEGNNDYALRALARLIYYGITKDDGDPGEALTYLERVSAPNEGDKDLLKQMKEELEPK
;
A
#
# COMPACT_ATOMS: atom_id res chain seq x y z
N MET A 1 -12.21 -25.50 71.97
CA MET A 1 -11.26 -26.52 71.46
C MET A 1 -12.05 -27.53 70.63
N ILE A 2 -12.12 -27.36 69.31
CA ILE A 2 -12.91 -28.23 68.42
C ILE A 2 -12.06 -29.47 68.12
N ARG A 3 -12.39 -30.63 68.72
CA ARG A 3 -11.77 -31.92 68.36
C ARG A 3 -12.36 -32.39 67.02
N PHE A 4 -11.73 -32.01 65.92
CA PHE A 4 -12.01 -32.64 64.63
C PHE A 4 -11.64 -34.13 64.72
N LYS A 5 -12.62 -35.02 64.50
CA LYS A 5 -12.35 -36.46 64.46
C LYS A 5 -11.50 -36.74 63.23
N VAL A 6 -10.47 -37.58 63.37
CA VAL A 6 -9.54 -37.98 62.27
C VAL A 6 -10.29 -38.39 61.01
N LYS A 7 -11.45 -39.05 61.14
CA LYS A 7 -12.34 -39.41 60.02
C LYS A 7 -12.88 -38.20 59.25
N THR A 8 -13.21 -37.11 59.93
CA THR A 8 -13.69 -35.86 59.31
C THR A 8 -12.57 -35.16 58.55
N MET A 9 -11.34 -35.15 59.07
CA MET A 9 -10.17 -34.63 58.36
C MET A 9 -9.82 -35.48 57.13
N ALA A 10 -9.87 -36.80 57.24
CA ALA A 10 -9.63 -37.71 56.12
C ALA A 10 -10.69 -37.54 55.02
N MET A 11 -11.97 -37.36 55.38
CA MET A 11 -13.05 -37.10 54.44
C MET A 11 -12.90 -35.75 53.75
N LEU A 12 -12.52 -34.69 54.48
CA LEU A 12 -12.21 -33.38 53.88
C LEU A 12 -11.03 -33.43 52.92
N LEU A 13 -9.96 -34.15 53.29
CA LEU A 13 -8.80 -34.34 52.42
C LEU A 13 -9.18 -35.11 51.14
N ALA A 14 -10.00 -36.17 51.26
CA ALA A 14 -10.48 -36.93 50.12
C ALA A 14 -11.34 -36.06 49.18
N VAL A 15 -12.21 -35.20 49.72
CA VAL A 15 -13.01 -34.23 48.94
C VAL A 15 -12.13 -33.20 48.26
N LEU A 16 -11.08 -32.70 48.92
CA LEU A 16 -10.13 -31.76 48.31
C LEU A 16 -9.31 -32.42 47.19
N ILE A 17 -8.86 -33.66 47.38
CA ILE A 17 -8.12 -34.41 46.34
C ILE A 17 -9.05 -34.71 45.15
N LEU A 18 -10.29 -35.12 45.41
CA LEU A 18 -11.30 -35.33 44.35
C LEU A 18 -11.63 -34.02 43.62
N GLY A 19 -11.84 -32.92 44.36
CA GLY A 19 -12.11 -31.61 43.79
C GLY A 19 -10.94 -31.07 42.96
N ALA A 20 -9.70 -31.24 43.44
CA ALA A 20 -8.50 -30.89 42.69
C ALA A 20 -8.33 -31.76 41.44
N GLY A 21 -8.63 -33.06 41.52
CA GLY A 21 -8.62 -33.97 40.37
C GLY A 21 -9.65 -33.59 39.32
N ILE A 22 -10.92 -33.37 39.72
CA ILE A 22 -11.99 -32.92 38.81
C ILE A 22 -11.63 -31.58 38.17
N SER A 23 -11.11 -30.64 38.95
CA SER A 23 -10.66 -29.35 38.44
C SER A 23 -9.53 -29.51 37.42
N TYR A 24 -8.54 -30.37 37.68
CA TYR A 24 -7.45 -30.65 36.75
C TYR A 24 -7.92 -31.25 35.42
N PHE A 25 -8.96 -32.10 35.43
CA PHE A 25 -9.51 -32.68 34.19
C PHE A 25 -10.46 -31.74 33.42
N LEU A 26 -11.17 -30.84 34.10
CA LEU A 26 -12.08 -29.87 33.47
C LEU A 26 -11.40 -28.57 33.04
N LEU A 27 -10.28 -28.22 33.68
CA LEU A 27 -9.55 -26.99 33.40
C LEU A 27 -9.07 -26.88 31.94
N PRO A 28 -8.55 -27.95 31.29
CA PRO A 28 -8.23 -27.90 29.87
C PRO A 28 -9.40 -27.51 28.97
N TYR A 29 -10.59 -28.05 29.24
CA TYR A 29 -11.81 -27.72 28.52
C TYR A 29 -12.20 -26.25 28.71
N TYR A 30 -12.14 -25.75 29.95
CA TYR A 30 -12.47 -24.36 30.26
C TYR A 30 -11.50 -23.37 29.62
N LEU A 31 -10.19 -23.64 29.70
CA LEU A 31 -9.16 -22.81 29.08
C LEU A 31 -9.33 -22.74 27.55
N PHE A 32 -9.71 -23.85 26.91
CA PHE A 32 -10.00 -23.88 25.48
C PHE A 32 -11.16 -22.96 25.09
N HIS A 33 -12.29 -23.04 25.81
CA HIS A 33 -13.48 -22.24 25.50
C HIS A 33 -13.39 -20.78 25.96
N SER A 34 -12.39 -20.45 26.78
CA SER A 34 -12.09 -19.07 27.18
C SER A 34 -10.98 -18.44 26.34
N GLU A 35 -10.60 -19.08 25.22
CA GLU A 35 -9.53 -18.63 24.31
C GLU A 35 -8.17 -18.45 24.98
N LYS A 36 -7.94 -19.11 26.12
CA LYS A 36 -6.65 -19.10 26.84
C LYS A 36 -5.74 -20.20 26.31
N TYR A 37 -5.57 -20.22 24.99
CA TYR A 37 -4.85 -21.28 24.29
C TYR A 37 -3.40 -21.41 24.76
N GLU A 38 -2.71 -20.29 25.02
CA GLU A 38 -1.33 -20.29 25.52
C GLU A 38 -1.16 -21.06 26.84
N VAL A 39 -2.06 -20.81 27.79
CA VAL A 39 -2.02 -21.47 29.10
C VAL A 39 -2.32 -22.95 28.93
N LEU A 40 -3.31 -23.27 28.09
CA LEU A 40 -3.75 -24.63 27.83
C LEU A 40 -2.62 -25.51 27.27
N TRP A 41 -1.96 -25.09 26.19
CA TRP A 41 -0.92 -25.91 25.58
C TRP A 41 0.35 -25.97 26.44
N LYS A 42 0.69 -24.88 27.15
CA LYS A 42 1.90 -24.83 28.00
C LYS A 42 1.77 -25.71 29.25
N TRP A 43 0.58 -25.78 29.86
CA TRP A 43 0.40 -26.43 31.17
C TRP A 43 -0.26 -27.81 31.06
N PHE A 44 -0.96 -28.08 29.95
CA PHE A 44 -1.67 -29.35 29.73
C PHE A 44 -1.34 -29.95 28.36
N PRO A 45 -0.06 -30.10 27.94
CA PRO A 45 0.31 -30.50 26.58
C PRO A 45 -0.28 -31.85 26.14
N SER A 46 -0.58 -32.76 27.06
CA SER A 46 -1.18 -34.06 26.76
C SER A 46 -2.72 -34.08 26.71
N SER A 47 -3.38 -32.93 26.90
CA SER A 47 -4.85 -32.88 26.84
C SER A 47 -5.36 -33.05 25.40
N LYS A 48 -6.55 -33.62 25.25
CA LYS A 48 -7.20 -33.80 23.93
C LYS A 48 -7.41 -32.45 23.21
N GLN A 49 -7.54 -31.37 23.97
CA GLN A 49 -7.75 -30.01 23.47
C GLN A 49 -6.46 -29.31 23.07
N SER A 50 -5.29 -29.81 23.49
CA SER A 50 -4.02 -29.09 23.33
C SER A 50 -3.53 -29.00 21.89
N GLU A 51 -3.75 -30.03 21.08
CA GLU A 51 -3.46 -30.00 19.63
C GLU A 51 -4.27 -28.88 18.95
N SER A 52 -5.58 -28.81 19.22
CA SER A 52 -6.45 -27.79 18.64
C SER A 52 -6.18 -26.41 19.24
N ALA A 53 -5.80 -26.32 20.51
CA ALA A 53 -5.42 -25.08 21.16
C ALA A 53 -4.13 -24.52 20.58
N LEU A 54 -3.12 -25.36 20.33
CA LEU A 54 -1.86 -24.93 19.73
C LEU A 54 -2.08 -24.50 18.27
N PHE A 55 -2.91 -25.22 17.52
CA PHE A 55 -3.33 -24.82 16.18
C PHE A 55 -4.04 -23.46 16.19
N LEU A 56 -5.06 -23.30 17.03
CA LEU A 56 -5.81 -22.04 17.15
C LEU A 56 -4.96 -20.90 17.73
N ALA A 57 -3.99 -21.17 18.59
CA ALA A 57 -3.04 -20.17 19.05
C ALA A 57 -2.12 -19.71 17.92
N ALA A 58 -1.64 -20.65 17.08
CA ALA A 58 -0.85 -20.32 15.91
C ALA A 58 -1.70 -19.58 14.85
N GLU A 59 -2.96 -19.99 14.65
CA GLU A 59 -3.90 -19.26 13.79
C GLU A 59 -4.35 -17.93 14.38
N ALA A 60 -4.38 -17.76 15.71
CA ALA A 60 -4.68 -16.48 16.33
C ALA A 60 -3.48 -15.53 16.21
N ALA A 61 -2.26 -16.06 16.35
CA ALA A 61 -1.05 -15.35 15.96
C ALA A 61 -1.07 -15.01 14.47
N GLU A 62 -1.69 -15.87 13.64
CA GLU A 62 -1.95 -15.64 12.21
C GLU A 62 -3.16 -14.73 11.93
N GLN A 63 -4.14 -14.57 12.82
CA GLN A 63 -5.31 -13.70 12.61
C GLN A 63 -4.98 -12.22 12.80
N PHE A 64 -3.85 -11.91 13.45
CA PHE A 64 -3.18 -10.61 13.33
C PHE A 64 -2.47 -10.43 11.97
N THR A 65 -2.40 -11.50 11.17
CA THR A 65 -1.57 -11.62 9.97
C THR A 65 -2.21 -12.54 8.92
N SER A 66 -3.42 -12.20 8.46
CA SER A 66 -4.08 -12.87 7.32
C SER A 66 -3.21 -12.80 6.04
N SER A 67 -3.74 -13.06 4.83
CA SER A 67 -3.05 -12.88 3.53
C SER A 67 -2.30 -11.53 3.35
N SER A 68 -2.53 -10.61 4.28
CA SER A 68 -1.77 -9.44 4.69
C SER A 68 -0.33 -9.62 5.21
N ASP A 69 0.23 -10.84 5.28
CA ASP A 69 1.58 -11.11 5.81
C ASP A 69 2.73 -10.69 4.88
N ASP A 70 2.37 -10.33 3.65
CA ASP A 70 3.28 -9.82 2.66
C ASP A 70 3.44 -8.30 2.76
N GLU A 71 4.50 -7.85 3.41
CA GLU A 71 4.87 -6.43 3.55
C GLU A 71 5.54 -5.85 2.28
N HIS A 72 5.48 -6.55 1.15
CA HIS A 72 6.08 -6.04 -0.08
C HIS A 72 5.18 -4.96 -0.71
N ILE A 73 5.87 -4.01 -1.33
CA ILE A 73 5.33 -3.08 -2.30
C ILE A 73 5.73 -3.64 -3.66
N PHE A 74 4.75 -3.82 -4.54
CA PHE A 74 4.98 -4.19 -5.92
C PHE A 74 4.98 -2.92 -6.76
N ILE A 75 6.13 -2.62 -7.34
CA ILE A 75 6.40 -1.38 -8.07
C ILE A 75 6.55 -1.72 -9.55
N PHE A 76 5.73 -1.11 -10.37
CA PHE A 76 5.73 -1.18 -11.82
C PHE A 76 6.20 0.16 -12.41
N PRO A 77 6.57 0.21 -13.70
CA PRO A 77 6.91 1.47 -14.37
C PRO A 77 5.84 2.55 -14.23
N THR A 78 4.56 2.17 -14.23
CA THR A 78 3.43 3.11 -14.25
C THR A 78 2.58 3.11 -12.97
N SER A 79 2.76 2.14 -12.08
CA SER A 79 1.91 1.98 -10.91
C SER A 79 2.65 1.34 -9.72
N SER A 80 2.03 1.36 -8.55
CA SER A 80 2.51 0.61 -7.40
C SER A 80 1.34 0.12 -6.57
N SER A 81 1.50 -1.04 -5.94
CA SER A 81 0.52 -1.62 -5.02
C SER A 81 1.21 -2.20 -3.78
N SER A 82 0.43 -2.43 -2.73
CA SER A 82 0.88 -3.14 -1.53
C SER A 82 0.02 -4.38 -1.29
N SER A 83 0.65 -5.44 -0.82
CA SER A 83 0.07 -6.77 -0.62
C SER A 83 -0.40 -7.05 0.80
N GLY A 84 -0.10 -6.18 1.76
CA GLY A 84 -0.39 -6.48 3.16
C GLY A 84 -0.47 -5.30 4.10
N THR A 85 -0.46 -5.63 5.39
CA THR A 85 -0.46 -4.71 6.53
C THR A 85 0.81 -4.93 7.33
N ASN A 86 1.34 -3.91 8.01
CA ASN A 86 2.56 -4.04 8.80
C ASN A 86 2.42 -5.16 9.85
N ALA A 87 3.03 -6.31 9.59
CA ALA A 87 3.08 -7.47 10.46
C ALA A 87 4.35 -7.36 11.29
N THR A 88 4.26 -7.41 12.62
CA THR A 88 5.47 -7.28 13.43
C THR A 88 6.36 -8.51 13.25
N VAL A 89 7.67 -8.30 13.10
CA VAL A 89 8.68 -9.37 13.06
C VAL A 89 8.50 -10.35 14.24
N GLU A 90 8.12 -9.82 15.41
CA GLU A 90 7.80 -10.61 16.60
C GLU A 90 6.59 -11.54 16.42
N GLY A 91 5.50 -11.04 15.82
CA GLY A 91 4.29 -11.83 15.54
C GLY A 91 4.59 -12.98 14.58
N ARG A 92 5.35 -12.69 13.50
CA ARG A 92 5.76 -13.70 12.52
C ARG A 92 6.62 -14.79 13.17
N GLN A 93 7.60 -14.41 13.98
CA GLN A 93 8.46 -15.38 14.67
C GLN A 93 7.66 -16.23 15.67
N LEU A 94 6.69 -15.65 16.36
CA LEU A 94 5.82 -16.36 17.28
C LEU A 94 4.98 -17.42 16.54
N ALA A 95 4.42 -17.08 15.38
CA ALA A 95 3.68 -18.01 14.53
C ALA A 95 4.59 -19.16 14.02
N ILE A 96 5.80 -18.83 13.53
CA ILE A 96 6.80 -19.83 13.10
C ILE A 96 7.08 -20.82 14.24
N ASN A 97 7.40 -20.32 15.43
CA ASN A 97 7.72 -21.15 16.59
C ASN A 97 6.54 -22.07 16.98
N ALA A 98 5.31 -21.55 16.94
CA ALA A 98 4.11 -22.31 17.26
C ALA A 98 3.85 -23.43 16.25
N PHE A 99 3.98 -23.16 14.95
CA PHE A 99 3.81 -24.18 13.90
C PHE A 99 4.92 -25.24 13.91
N GLU A 100 6.18 -24.84 14.12
CA GLU A 100 7.28 -25.79 14.31
C GLU A 100 7.02 -26.73 15.50
N GLN A 101 6.53 -26.17 16.62
CA GLN A 101 6.18 -26.96 17.79
C GLN A 101 5.02 -27.93 17.52
N LEU A 102 3.99 -27.49 16.79
CA LEU A 102 2.87 -28.34 16.41
C LEU A 102 3.32 -29.52 15.55
N ILE A 103 4.19 -29.27 14.55
CA ILE A 103 4.74 -30.32 13.70
C ILE A 103 5.55 -31.33 14.53
N LYS A 104 6.35 -30.84 15.47
CA LYS A 104 7.19 -31.69 16.33
C LYS A 104 6.39 -32.53 17.31
N GLN A 105 5.37 -31.95 17.95
CA GLN A 105 4.61 -32.62 19.03
C GLN A 105 3.46 -33.47 18.49
N TYR A 106 2.85 -33.08 17.37
CA TYR A 106 1.67 -33.73 16.80
C TYR A 106 1.85 -34.06 15.30
N PRO A 107 2.86 -34.85 14.92
CA PRO A 107 3.17 -35.12 13.50
C PRO A 107 2.05 -35.88 12.77
N ALA A 108 1.19 -36.60 13.50
CA ALA A 108 0.03 -37.32 12.97
C ALA A 108 -1.28 -36.49 13.04
N SER A 109 -1.19 -35.20 13.40
CA SER A 109 -2.33 -34.29 13.47
C SER A 109 -3.07 -34.21 12.13
N ARG A 110 -4.39 -34.08 12.18
CA ARG A 110 -5.20 -33.80 10.98
C ARG A 110 -4.90 -32.42 10.37
N TYR A 111 -4.34 -31.50 11.14
CA TYR A 111 -3.99 -30.14 10.70
C TYR A 111 -2.59 -30.07 10.08
N ILE A 112 -1.80 -31.14 10.16
CA ILE A 112 -0.36 -31.08 9.87
C ILE A 112 -0.05 -30.58 8.46
N LYS A 113 -0.89 -30.91 7.48
CA LYS A 113 -0.73 -30.46 6.09
C LYS A 113 -0.90 -28.94 5.97
N GLY A 114 -1.99 -28.41 6.51
CA GLY A 114 -2.26 -26.96 6.52
C GLY A 114 -1.21 -26.19 7.32
N VAL A 115 -0.76 -26.75 8.45
CA VAL A 115 0.32 -26.17 9.27
C VAL A 115 1.64 -26.10 8.50
N LYS A 116 2.03 -27.18 7.80
CA LYS A 116 3.24 -27.17 6.96
C LYS A 116 3.16 -26.16 5.82
N LEU A 117 1.99 -26.03 5.19
CA LEU A 117 1.76 -25.05 4.12
C LEU A 117 1.92 -23.62 4.64
N LYS A 118 1.27 -23.30 5.76
CA LYS A 118 1.36 -21.98 6.42
C LYS A 118 2.79 -21.68 6.87
N LEU A 119 3.47 -22.64 7.50
CA LEU A 119 4.87 -22.50 7.89
C LEU A 119 5.80 -22.29 6.69
N GLY A 120 5.56 -22.99 5.57
CA GLY A 120 6.30 -22.78 4.32
C GLY A 120 6.16 -21.36 3.80
N LYS A 121 4.95 -20.79 3.83
CA LYS A 121 4.70 -19.38 3.47
C LYS A 121 5.42 -18.42 4.41
N LEU A 122 5.37 -18.66 5.73
CA LEU A 122 6.08 -17.82 6.70
C LEU A 122 7.60 -17.84 6.47
N TYR A 123 8.18 -19.00 6.20
CA TYR A 123 9.61 -19.08 5.85
C TYR A 123 9.92 -18.35 4.55
N LEU A 124 9.06 -18.46 3.53
CA LEU A 124 9.19 -17.71 2.29
C LEU A 124 9.19 -16.19 2.56
N TRP A 125 8.23 -15.67 3.35
CA TRP A 125 8.16 -14.24 3.68
C TRP A 125 9.30 -13.77 4.58
N SER A 126 9.88 -14.66 5.39
CA SER A 126 11.09 -14.41 6.19
C SER A 126 12.40 -14.63 5.42
N LYS A 127 12.32 -14.90 4.10
CA LYS A 127 13.48 -15.21 3.24
C LYS A 127 14.29 -16.44 3.69
N GLU A 128 13.67 -17.35 4.44
CA GLU A 128 14.23 -18.65 4.84
C GLU A 128 14.01 -19.69 3.75
N TRP A 129 14.54 -19.40 2.56
CA TRP A 129 14.19 -20.07 1.30
C TRP A 129 14.37 -21.59 1.33
N ASP A 130 15.46 -22.07 1.94
CA ASP A 130 15.75 -23.51 1.97
C ASP A 130 14.78 -24.27 2.87
N LYS A 131 14.29 -23.64 3.95
CA LYS A 131 13.27 -24.23 4.82
C LYS A 131 11.90 -24.25 4.12
N ALA A 132 11.57 -23.17 3.40
CA ALA A 132 10.36 -23.09 2.59
C ALA A 132 10.35 -24.18 1.49
N ASP A 133 11.44 -24.28 0.72
CA ASP A 133 11.62 -25.25 -0.36
C ASP A 133 11.47 -26.69 0.15
N LYS A 134 12.14 -27.01 1.26
CA LYS A 134 12.01 -28.31 1.91
C LYS A 134 10.56 -28.64 2.29
N LEU A 135 9.84 -27.70 2.91
CA LEU A 135 8.45 -27.94 3.34
C LEU A 135 7.52 -28.13 2.15
N PHE A 136 7.65 -27.31 1.10
CA PHE A 136 6.81 -27.45 -0.09
C PHE A 136 7.14 -28.73 -0.85
N ALA A 137 8.41 -29.15 -0.91
CA ALA A 137 8.81 -30.44 -1.49
C ALA A 137 8.24 -31.64 -0.72
N GLU A 138 8.26 -31.60 0.61
CA GLU A 138 7.61 -32.63 1.44
C GLU A 138 6.09 -32.69 1.18
N LEU A 139 5.43 -31.53 1.04
CA LEU A 139 4.00 -31.46 0.76
C LEU A 139 3.67 -32.02 -0.64
N ALA A 140 4.39 -31.62 -1.67
CA ALA A 140 4.20 -32.13 -3.03
C ALA A 140 4.42 -33.65 -3.12
N ALA A 141 5.48 -34.17 -2.47
CA ALA A 141 5.78 -35.61 -2.45
C ALA A 141 4.71 -36.45 -1.72
N SER A 142 3.92 -35.84 -0.84
CA SER A 142 2.84 -36.53 -0.11
C SER A 142 1.58 -36.80 -0.95
N GLY A 143 1.66 -36.63 -2.27
CA GLY A 143 0.54 -36.76 -3.21
C GLY A 143 -0.41 -35.57 -3.15
N ASN A 144 0.08 -34.41 -2.68
CA ASN A 144 -0.69 -33.18 -2.67
C ASN A 144 -0.50 -32.48 -4.02
N GLU A 145 -1.39 -32.73 -4.98
CA GLU A 145 -1.46 -31.99 -6.26
C GLU A 145 -2.07 -30.59 -6.09
N ASP A 146 -1.90 -30.00 -4.91
CA ASP A 146 -2.38 -28.65 -4.64
C ASP A 146 -1.60 -27.66 -5.51
N SER A 147 -2.31 -27.01 -6.42
CA SER A 147 -1.75 -26.02 -7.35
C SER A 147 -1.00 -24.91 -6.62
N GLU A 148 -1.40 -24.59 -5.38
CA GLU A 148 -0.72 -23.59 -4.57
C GLU A 148 0.70 -24.03 -4.18
N VAL A 149 0.86 -25.28 -3.70
CA VAL A 149 2.18 -25.81 -3.32
C VAL A 149 3.13 -25.83 -4.51
N LEU A 150 2.64 -26.30 -5.67
CA LEU A 150 3.43 -26.37 -6.89
C LEU A 150 3.86 -24.98 -7.37
N ALA A 151 3.00 -23.97 -7.25
CA ALA A 151 3.32 -22.59 -7.61
C ALA A 151 4.42 -22.01 -6.72
N TYR A 152 4.38 -22.23 -5.40
CA TYR A 152 5.45 -21.80 -4.50
C TYR A 152 6.78 -22.47 -4.78
N GLN A 153 6.77 -23.77 -5.10
CA GLN A 153 8.00 -24.47 -5.52
C GLN A 153 8.56 -23.93 -6.84
N ALA A 154 7.69 -23.73 -7.83
CA ALA A 154 8.09 -23.16 -9.12
C ALA A 154 8.75 -21.79 -8.92
N MET A 155 8.17 -20.94 -8.08
CA MET A 155 8.72 -19.64 -7.72
C MET A 155 10.07 -19.77 -7.00
N LEU A 156 10.21 -20.65 -6.00
CA LEU A 156 11.49 -20.86 -5.30
C LEU A 156 12.60 -21.38 -6.21
N ASN A 157 12.25 -22.20 -7.21
CA ASN A 157 13.20 -22.74 -8.17
C ASN A 157 13.79 -21.69 -9.12
N THR A 158 13.11 -20.55 -9.31
CA THR A 158 13.63 -19.45 -10.16
C THR A 158 14.93 -18.82 -9.64
N ARG A 159 15.22 -19.00 -8.34
CA ARG A 159 16.48 -18.57 -7.69
C ARG A 159 17.72 -19.28 -8.21
N LYS A 160 17.53 -20.39 -8.93
CA LYS A 160 18.60 -21.25 -9.42
C LYS A 160 18.53 -21.31 -10.93
N GLU A 161 19.69 -21.35 -11.56
CA GLU A 161 19.76 -21.71 -12.97
C GLU A 161 19.33 -23.18 -13.13
N ILE A 162 18.49 -23.46 -14.13
CA ILE A 162 18.11 -24.82 -14.47
C ILE A 162 19.05 -25.25 -15.60
N PRO A 163 19.96 -26.23 -15.36
CA PRO A 163 20.85 -26.71 -16.40
C PRO A 163 20.08 -27.14 -17.65
N ASP A 164 20.63 -26.82 -18.81
CA ASP A 164 20.08 -27.18 -20.13
C ASP A 164 18.68 -26.60 -20.44
N LYS A 165 18.24 -25.59 -19.68
CA LYS A 165 16.99 -24.88 -19.93
C LYS A 165 17.23 -23.39 -20.15
N GLU A 166 16.85 -22.91 -21.33
CA GLU A 166 16.93 -21.49 -21.67
C GLU A 166 15.76 -20.71 -21.03
N ALA A 167 16.06 -19.57 -20.41
CA ALA A 167 15.05 -18.70 -19.81
C ALA A 167 14.35 -17.86 -20.89
N ALA A 168 13.04 -17.65 -20.78
CA ALA A 168 12.31 -16.77 -21.69
C ALA A 168 12.61 -15.29 -21.42
N LEU A 169 12.89 -14.96 -20.16
CA LEU A 169 13.24 -13.62 -19.72
C LEU A 169 14.24 -13.69 -18.57
N THR A 170 15.28 -12.86 -18.65
CA THR A 170 16.26 -12.67 -17.58
C THR A 170 16.46 -11.19 -17.29
N GLY A 171 17.09 -10.91 -16.16
CA GLY A 171 17.56 -9.57 -15.86
C GLY A 171 18.13 -9.47 -14.48
N LYS A 172 18.54 -8.26 -14.12
CA LYS A 172 19.13 -7.95 -12.82
C LYS A 172 18.34 -6.88 -12.10
N VAL A 173 18.11 -7.06 -10.80
CA VAL A 173 17.59 -6.03 -9.91
C VAL A 173 18.73 -5.47 -9.06
N MET A 174 18.88 -4.15 -9.11
CA MET A 174 19.89 -3.43 -8.35
C MET A 174 19.22 -2.37 -7.47
N ILE A 175 19.62 -2.29 -6.20
CA ILE A 175 19.26 -1.21 -5.28
C ILE A 175 20.51 -0.41 -4.95
N GLY A 176 20.56 0.82 -5.50
CA GLY A 176 21.81 1.56 -5.60
C GLY A 176 22.84 0.76 -6.37
N GLU A 177 24.03 0.62 -5.80
CA GLU A 177 25.12 -0.16 -6.39
C GLU A 177 25.10 -1.65 -5.98
N LYS A 178 24.13 -2.06 -5.16
CA LYS A 178 24.06 -3.42 -4.60
C LYS A 178 23.07 -4.28 -5.38
N PRO A 179 23.42 -5.53 -5.72
CA PRO A 179 22.44 -6.48 -6.19
C PRO A 179 21.34 -6.73 -5.15
N ALA A 180 20.09 -6.70 -5.58
CA ALA A 180 18.95 -6.95 -4.72
C ALA A 180 18.67 -8.45 -4.68
N SER A 181 19.16 -9.12 -3.63
CA SER A 181 18.97 -10.57 -3.44
C SER A 181 17.64 -10.89 -2.76
N GLY A 182 16.96 -11.94 -3.24
CA GLY A 182 15.71 -12.41 -2.66
C GLY A 182 14.58 -11.40 -2.74
N VAL A 183 14.52 -10.61 -3.81
CA VAL A 183 13.37 -9.75 -4.14
C VAL A 183 12.51 -10.43 -5.20
N PHE A 184 11.23 -10.10 -5.23
CA PHE A 184 10.31 -10.68 -6.18
C PHE A 184 10.30 -9.88 -7.48
N VAL A 185 10.23 -10.56 -8.61
CA VAL A 185 9.95 -9.96 -9.92
C VAL A 185 8.68 -10.60 -10.44
N VAL A 186 7.75 -9.79 -10.93
CA VAL A 186 6.42 -10.23 -11.36
C VAL A 186 6.18 -9.84 -12.82
N LEU A 187 5.57 -10.74 -13.58
CA LEU A 187 5.14 -10.47 -14.95
C LEU A 187 3.63 -10.25 -14.98
N HIS A 188 3.21 -9.04 -15.32
CA HIS A 188 1.81 -8.70 -15.54
C HIS A 188 1.55 -8.61 -17.04
N ARG A 189 0.60 -9.40 -17.56
CA ARG A 189 0.32 -9.37 -19.00
C ARG A 189 -0.39 -8.09 -19.35
N SER A 190 -0.03 -7.52 -20.50
CA SER A 190 -0.62 -6.25 -20.97
C SER A 190 -2.09 -6.36 -21.36
N ASP A 191 -2.57 -7.58 -21.62
CA ASP A 191 -3.96 -7.89 -21.94
C ASP A 191 -4.81 -8.30 -20.72
N ASP A 192 -4.22 -8.39 -19.52
CA ASP A 192 -4.95 -8.68 -18.29
C ASP A 192 -5.60 -7.39 -17.74
N ASN A 193 -6.93 -7.38 -17.75
CA ASN A 193 -7.71 -6.30 -17.14
C ASN A 193 -7.82 -6.52 -15.63
N GLY A 194 -6.84 -6.01 -14.88
CA GLY A 194 -6.90 -5.96 -13.43
C GLY A 194 -5.59 -6.37 -12.75
N TRP A 195 -5.55 -6.10 -11.45
CA TRP A 195 -4.41 -6.41 -10.59
C TRP A 195 -4.90 -7.12 -9.33
N SER A 196 -4.35 -8.31 -9.08
CA SER A 196 -4.50 -9.02 -7.81
C SER A 196 -3.35 -8.68 -6.87
N SER A 197 -3.69 -8.21 -5.67
CA SER A 197 -2.73 -7.96 -4.59
C SER A 197 -3.10 -8.83 -3.38
N PRO A 198 -2.19 -9.69 -2.86
CA PRO A 198 -0.87 -9.97 -3.41
C PRO A 198 -0.89 -10.66 -4.78
N PRO A 199 0.20 -10.55 -5.57
CA PRO A 199 0.26 -11.15 -6.91
C PRO A 199 0.53 -12.65 -6.94
N TYR A 200 0.84 -13.27 -5.80
CA TYR A 200 1.15 -14.69 -5.73
C TYR A 200 0.00 -15.53 -6.27
N LEU A 201 0.35 -16.62 -6.97
CA LEU A 201 -0.61 -17.57 -7.57
C LEU A 201 -1.45 -17.00 -8.72
N HIS A 202 -1.48 -15.69 -8.90
CA HIS A 202 -2.20 -15.00 -9.98
C HIS A 202 -1.29 -14.69 -11.17
N TYR A 203 0.00 -14.45 -10.91
CA TYR A 203 0.97 -14.06 -11.93
C TYR A 203 2.26 -14.89 -11.85
N PRO A 204 3.00 -15.04 -12.97
CA PRO A 204 4.35 -15.56 -12.93
C PRO A 204 5.25 -14.69 -12.06
N ILE A 205 5.93 -15.31 -11.09
CA ILE A 205 6.86 -14.63 -10.19
C ILE A 205 8.20 -15.36 -10.17
N ALA A 206 9.28 -14.58 -10.22
CA ALA A 206 10.64 -15.02 -9.98
C ALA A 206 11.21 -14.37 -8.72
N ILE A 207 12.16 -15.03 -8.08
CA ILE A 207 12.91 -14.50 -6.94
C ILE A 207 14.37 -14.33 -7.39
N THR A 208 14.94 -13.16 -7.13
CA THR A 208 16.34 -12.91 -7.48
C THR A 208 17.30 -13.76 -6.63
N ASP A 209 18.41 -14.15 -7.24
CA ASP A 209 19.52 -14.81 -6.54
C ASP A 209 20.44 -13.83 -5.80
N GLU A 210 21.56 -14.34 -5.25
CA GLU A 210 22.54 -13.55 -4.51
C GLU A 210 23.19 -12.43 -5.35
N GLN A 211 23.22 -12.59 -6.67
CA GLN A 211 23.73 -11.62 -7.63
C GLN A 211 22.62 -10.70 -8.14
N GLY A 212 21.40 -10.78 -7.58
CA GLY A 212 20.26 -9.98 -7.98
C GLY A 212 19.67 -10.38 -9.34
N GLU A 213 20.07 -11.53 -9.88
CA GLU A 213 19.57 -12.00 -11.18
C GLU A 213 18.25 -12.75 -11.00
N TYR A 214 17.28 -12.46 -11.87
CA TYR A 214 16.02 -13.19 -11.95
C TYR A 214 15.89 -13.88 -13.30
N ARG A 215 15.14 -14.97 -13.32
CA ARG A 215 14.96 -15.82 -14.50
C ARG A 215 13.53 -16.34 -14.53
N PHE A 216 12.86 -16.16 -15.66
CA PHE A 216 11.58 -16.79 -15.93
C PHE A 216 11.75 -17.86 -17.00
N TYR A 217 11.27 -19.06 -16.68
CA TYR A 217 11.21 -20.18 -17.61
C TYR A 217 9.77 -20.42 -18.04
N ASP A 218 9.57 -20.95 -19.24
CA ASP A 218 8.26 -21.36 -19.79
C ASP A 218 7.16 -20.29 -19.72
N VAL A 219 7.50 -19.02 -19.97
CA VAL A 219 6.52 -17.94 -20.03
C VAL A 219 5.82 -17.95 -21.40
N THR A 220 4.50 -17.89 -21.37
CA THR A 220 3.68 -17.77 -22.59
C THR A 220 4.09 -16.53 -23.39
N ALA A 221 4.14 -16.64 -24.71
CA ALA A 221 4.45 -15.48 -25.56
C ALA A 221 3.35 -14.40 -25.42
N ASN A 222 3.73 -13.20 -24.98
CA ASN A 222 2.85 -12.02 -24.84
C ASN A 222 3.70 -10.76 -24.60
N GLU A 223 3.05 -9.60 -24.48
CA GLU A 223 3.62 -8.37 -23.96
C GLU A 223 3.37 -8.25 -22.46
N TYR A 224 4.42 -7.97 -21.68
CA TYR A 224 4.37 -7.92 -20.23
C TYR A 224 4.86 -6.58 -19.68
N GLU A 225 4.16 -6.05 -18.69
CA GLU A 225 4.72 -5.08 -17.74
C GLU A 225 5.48 -5.85 -16.65
N ILE A 226 6.67 -5.36 -16.28
CA ILE A 226 7.53 -6.03 -15.30
C ILE A 226 7.53 -5.23 -14.01
N GLY A 227 7.03 -5.85 -12.95
CA GLY A 227 7.03 -5.29 -11.60
C GLY A 227 8.08 -5.92 -10.72
N VAL A 228 8.43 -5.24 -9.63
CA VAL A 228 9.34 -5.73 -8.61
C VAL A 228 8.70 -5.59 -7.22
N GLY A 229 8.68 -6.69 -6.47
CA GLY A 229 8.21 -6.77 -5.09
C GLY A 229 9.37 -6.59 -4.11
N VAL A 230 9.32 -5.54 -3.30
CA VAL A 230 10.34 -5.13 -2.33
C VAL A 230 9.68 -4.67 -1.03
N THR A 231 10.35 -4.81 0.10
CA THR A 231 9.87 -4.23 1.37
C THR A 231 10.14 -2.71 1.42
N PRO A 232 9.35 -1.93 2.18
CA PRO A 232 9.62 -0.50 2.39
C PRO A 232 11.03 -0.20 2.89
N ALA A 233 11.58 -1.10 3.72
CA ALA A 233 12.93 -0.95 4.27
C ALA A 233 14.02 -1.09 3.19
N GLU A 234 13.87 -2.04 2.25
CA GLU A 234 14.85 -2.30 1.19
C GLU A 234 15.01 -1.11 0.23
N VAL A 235 13.92 -0.42 -0.07
CA VAL A 235 13.92 0.73 -1.00
C VAL A 235 13.85 2.08 -0.31
N SER A 236 14.05 2.11 1.01
CA SER A 236 14.13 3.36 1.76
C SER A 236 15.29 4.22 1.23
N GLY A 237 14.97 5.43 0.76
CA GLY A 237 15.95 6.34 0.13
C GLY A 237 16.21 6.09 -1.37
N TYR A 238 15.53 5.12 -2.00
CA TYR A 238 15.70 4.80 -3.42
C TYR A 238 14.39 4.91 -4.22
N TYR A 239 14.53 5.19 -5.52
CA TYR A 239 13.45 5.31 -6.50
C TYR A 239 13.71 4.42 -7.70
N LEU A 240 12.68 3.77 -8.23
CA LEU A 240 12.77 2.92 -9.43
C LEU A 240 12.89 3.84 -10.65
N THR A 241 14.06 3.85 -11.28
CA THR A 241 14.27 4.63 -12.50
C THR A 241 13.30 4.17 -13.59
N GLN A 242 12.73 5.12 -14.33
CA GLN A 242 11.89 4.79 -15.48
C GLN A 242 12.73 4.02 -16.50
N ALA A 243 12.27 2.81 -16.84
CA ALA A 243 12.95 1.97 -17.81
C ALA A 243 12.91 2.59 -19.21
N ALA A 244 13.83 2.17 -20.08
CA ALA A 244 13.83 2.64 -21.48
C ALA A 244 12.63 2.11 -22.29
N ARG A 245 12.06 0.98 -21.86
CA ARG A 245 10.81 0.40 -22.36
C ARG A 245 9.94 0.06 -21.16
N GLU A 246 8.66 0.40 -21.20
CA GLU A 246 7.71 0.09 -20.12
C GLU A 246 7.24 -1.37 -20.15
N ARG A 247 7.35 -2.01 -21.32
CA ARG A 247 6.90 -3.36 -21.58
C ARG A 247 7.94 -4.19 -22.31
N VAL A 248 7.83 -5.51 -22.18
CA VAL A 248 8.68 -6.50 -22.85
C VAL A 248 7.81 -7.49 -23.60
N SER A 249 8.08 -7.66 -24.90
CA SER A 249 7.47 -8.71 -25.71
C SER A 249 8.28 -9.99 -25.58
N ILE A 250 7.73 -11.00 -24.91
CA ILE A 250 8.33 -12.33 -24.81
C ILE A 250 7.84 -13.16 -26.00
N ALA A 251 8.78 -13.71 -26.78
CA ALA A 251 8.50 -14.57 -27.93
C ALA A 251 8.99 -16.00 -27.66
N ALA A 252 8.32 -16.99 -28.26
CA ALA A 252 8.71 -18.39 -28.13
C ALA A 252 10.14 -18.61 -28.65
N GLY A 253 10.98 -19.29 -27.85
CA GLY A 253 12.35 -19.67 -28.21
C GLY A 253 13.35 -18.50 -28.27
N LYS A 254 13.07 -17.38 -27.60
CA LYS A 254 14.01 -16.27 -27.44
C LYS A 254 14.13 -15.87 -25.98
N THR A 255 15.36 -15.61 -25.55
CA THR A 255 15.64 -14.99 -24.25
C THR A 255 15.59 -13.47 -24.38
N GLU A 256 14.68 -12.81 -23.66
CA GLU A 256 14.68 -11.35 -23.49
C GLU A 256 15.48 -10.94 -22.24
N THR A 257 15.98 -9.70 -22.22
CA THR A 257 16.65 -9.14 -21.04
C THR A 257 16.00 -7.83 -20.59
N TYR A 258 15.74 -7.69 -19.29
CA TYR A 258 15.19 -6.47 -18.71
C TYR A 258 15.76 -6.17 -17.32
N ASN A 259 16.55 -5.12 -17.20
CA ASN A 259 17.18 -4.75 -15.93
C ASN A 259 16.34 -3.72 -15.18
N ILE A 260 16.32 -3.86 -13.85
CA ILE A 260 15.57 -3.03 -12.92
C ILE A 260 16.58 -2.34 -12.01
N GLN A 261 16.54 -1.01 -11.97
CA GLN A 261 17.49 -0.21 -11.19
C GLN A 261 16.73 0.75 -10.28
N PHE A 262 16.94 0.60 -8.98
CA PHE A 262 16.59 1.61 -8.00
C PHE A 262 17.79 2.52 -7.77
N VAL A 263 17.60 3.82 -7.96
CA VAL A 263 18.64 4.85 -7.77
C VAL A 263 18.35 5.69 -6.53
N PRO A 264 19.35 6.37 -5.94
CA PRO A 264 19.09 7.30 -4.85
C PRO A 264 18.03 8.33 -5.24
N LYS A 265 17.15 8.65 -4.30
CA LYS A 265 16.11 9.69 -4.47
C LYS A 265 16.73 11.06 -4.64
N VAL A 266 15.99 11.94 -5.31
CA VAL A 266 16.28 13.38 -5.25
C VAL A 266 16.10 13.85 -3.81
N SER A 267 17.08 14.60 -3.29
CA SER A 267 17.03 15.11 -1.93
C SER A 267 16.30 16.46 -1.89
N VAL A 268 15.20 16.51 -1.15
CA VAL A 268 14.44 17.74 -0.88
C VAL A 268 15.03 18.46 0.33
N VAL A 269 14.97 19.79 0.32
CA VAL A 269 15.51 20.67 1.38
C VAL A 269 14.40 21.42 2.11
N SER A 270 13.43 22.00 1.38
CA SER A 270 12.32 22.75 1.98
C SER A 270 11.15 22.85 0.99
N PRO A 271 9.89 22.81 1.44
CA PRO A 271 9.45 22.64 2.83
C PRO A 271 9.51 21.17 3.30
N VAL A 272 9.90 20.92 4.55
CA VAL A 272 10.06 19.56 5.12
C VAL A 272 9.74 19.54 6.62
N ASN A 273 9.71 18.35 7.25
CA ASN A 273 9.62 18.20 8.72
C ASN A 273 8.38 18.81 9.40
N LYS A 274 7.22 18.76 8.74
CA LYS A 274 5.95 19.35 9.19
C LYS A 274 6.03 20.86 9.41
N GLU A 275 6.81 21.54 8.60
CA GLU A 275 6.89 23.00 8.63
C GLU A 275 5.48 23.61 8.43
N GLN A 276 5.13 24.61 9.24
CA GLN A 276 3.93 25.39 8.98
C GLN A 276 4.30 26.61 8.15
N ILE A 277 3.74 26.70 6.94
CA ILE A 277 3.99 27.81 6.03
C ILE A 277 2.94 28.90 6.25
N THR A 278 3.41 30.14 6.40
CA THR A 278 2.60 31.35 6.49
C THR A 278 2.94 32.30 5.32
N GLY A 279 1.99 33.16 4.96
CA GLY A 279 2.13 34.11 3.86
C GLY A 279 1.56 33.62 2.53
N ASP A 280 1.84 34.39 1.47
CA ASP A 280 1.23 34.28 0.14
C ASP A 280 2.13 33.58 -0.89
N ARG A 281 3.30 33.08 -0.47
CA ARG A 281 4.29 32.46 -1.35
C ARG A 281 4.82 31.16 -0.78
N LEU A 282 5.05 30.20 -1.65
CA LEU A 282 5.61 28.91 -1.31
C LEU A 282 6.90 28.69 -2.12
N ARG A 283 8.00 28.47 -1.40
CA ARG A 283 9.31 28.24 -1.99
C ARG A 283 9.73 26.79 -1.78
N PHE A 284 10.02 26.12 -2.88
CA PHE A 284 10.53 24.76 -2.92
C PHE A 284 12.02 24.77 -3.21
N VAL A 285 12.78 23.98 -2.47
CA VAL A 285 14.24 23.85 -2.61
C VAL A 285 14.63 22.38 -2.56
N TRP A 286 15.48 21.96 -3.50
CA TRP A 286 16.03 20.61 -3.57
C TRP A 286 17.51 20.65 -3.96
N ASN A 287 18.18 19.51 -3.83
CA ASN A 287 19.55 19.33 -4.29
C ASN A 287 19.56 18.89 -5.76
N ALA A 288 20.52 19.40 -6.53
CA ALA A 288 20.72 18.97 -7.91
C ALA A 288 20.97 17.46 -7.99
N TYR A 289 20.36 16.80 -8.97
CA TYR A 289 20.55 15.39 -9.24
C TYR A 289 21.41 15.18 -10.51
N PRO A 290 22.46 14.34 -10.48
CA PRO A 290 23.34 14.14 -11.63
C PRO A 290 22.61 13.65 -12.87
N GLY A 291 22.96 14.20 -14.04
CA GLY A 291 22.36 13.82 -15.33
C GLY A 291 20.97 14.42 -15.60
N THR A 292 20.50 15.31 -14.73
CA THR A 292 19.21 16.00 -14.92
C THR A 292 19.32 17.10 -15.96
N ASP A 293 18.40 17.10 -16.91
CA ASP A 293 18.15 18.22 -17.81
C ASP A 293 17.10 19.16 -17.21
N TYR A 294 16.01 18.66 -16.63
CA TYR A 294 14.99 19.49 -15.98
C TYR A 294 14.25 18.75 -14.86
N TYR A 295 13.54 19.52 -14.03
CA TYR A 295 12.69 19.02 -12.95
C TYR A 295 11.22 19.35 -13.18
N LEU A 296 10.33 18.52 -12.63
CA LEU A 296 8.91 18.81 -12.47
C LEU A 296 8.51 18.61 -11.00
N LEU A 297 7.66 19.50 -10.49
CA LEU A 297 7.17 19.44 -9.11
C LEU A 297 5.74 18.93 -9.06
N SER A 298 5.47 18.07 -8.08
CA SER A 298 4.13 17.59 -7.78
C SER A 298 3.81 17.77 -6.29
N ILE A 299 2.54 18.02 -5.99
CA ILE A 299 2.02 18.11 -4.64
C ILE A 299 1.01 17.00 -4.40
N THR A 300 1.09 16.40 -3.23
CA THR A 300 0.15 15.41 -2.71
C THR A 300 -0.60 16.00 -1.52
N SER A 301 -1.93 16.13 -1.64
CA SER A 301 -2.81 16.51 -0.53
C SER A 301 -3.42 15.29 0.15
N PHE A 302 -3.69 15.38 1.44
CA PHE A 302 -4.42 14.35 2.19
C PHE A 302 -5.91 14.65 2.32
N TYR A 303 -6.73 13.62 2.21
CA TYR A 303 -8.14 13.66 2.56
C TYR A 303 -8.34 13.05 3.93
N ARG A 304 -9.08 13.73 4.78
CA ARG A 304 -9.40 13.24 6.13
C ARG A 304 -10.90 13.06 6.27
N ASP A 305 -11.31 12.04 7.01
CA ASP A 305 -12.70 11.92 7.45
C ASP A 305 -13.02 12.89 8.61
N GLU A 306 -14.28 12.93 9.02
CA GLU A 306 -14.78 13.74 10.15
C GLU A 306 -14.04 13.46 11.49
N LYS A 307 -13.34 12.32 11.60
CA LYS A 307 -12.55 11.92 12.78
C LYS A 307 -11.06 12.23 12.61
N GLY A 308 -10.68 12.91 11.53
CA GLY A 308 -9.30 13.29 11.22
C GLY A 308 -8.44 12.16 10.65
N LYS A 309 -9.00 10.98 10.37
CA LYS A 309 -8.26 9.85 9.79
C LYS A 309 -8.06 10.06 8.30
N SER A 310 -6.83 9.84 7.81
CA SER A 310 -6.56 9.89 6.37
C SER A 310 -7.36 8.80 5.65
N VAL A 311 -8.17 9.21 4.66
CA VAL A 311 -9.02 8.33 3.84
C VAL A 311 -8.60 8.31 2.37
N GLY A 312 -7.63 9.14 1.98
CA GLY A 312 -7.06 9.11 0.65
C GLY A 312 -6.06 10.23 0.42
N THR A 313 -5.49 10.25 -0.77
CA THR A 313 -4.59 11.30 -1.25
C THR A 313 -4.87 11.62 -2.70
N SER A 314 -4.47 12.81 -3.14
CA SER A 314 -4.39 13.16 -4.56
C SER A 314 -3.08 13.86 -4.82
N THR A 315 -2.45 13.48 -5.93
CA THR A 315 -1.20 14.06 -6.39
C THR A 315 -1.46 14.82 -7.68
N VAL A 316 -1.04 16.08 -7.73
CA VAL A 316 -1.17 16.94 -8.90
C VAL A 316 0.18 17.57 -9.21
N GLN A 317 0.53 17.66 -10.50
CA GLN A 317 1.70 18.39 -10.93
C GLN A 317 1.42 19.89 -10.81
N LEU A 318 2.34 20.65 -10.21
CA LEU A 318 2.13 22.08 -9.95
C LEU A 318 2.13 22.92 -11.22
N SER A 319 3.02 22.63 -12.16
CA SER A 319 3.19 23.35 -13.42
C SER A 319 3.77 22.41 -14.49
N ASP A 320 3.56 22.71 -15.77
CA ASP A 320 4.21 22.02 -16.90
C ASP A 320 5.58 22.62 -17.24
N GLU A 321 6.00 23.65 -16.50
CA GLU A 321 7.30 24.29 -16.65
C GLU A 321 8.45 23.32 -16.35
N LYS A 322 9.36 23.18 -17.31
CA LYS A 322 10.59 22.39 -17.17
C LYS A 322 11.65 23.21 -16.43
N LEU A 323 11.70 23.05 -15.11
CA LEU A 323 12.58 23.81 -14.23
C LEU A 323 14.03 23.37 -14.39
N LYS A 324 14.94 24.32 -14.68
CA LYS A 324 16.38 24.08 -14.81
C LYS A 324 17.16 24.30 -13.51
N ASP A 325 16.65 25.19 -12.67
CA ASP A 325 17.21 25.48 -11.36
C ASP A 325 16.75 24.47 -10.31
N THR A 326 17.32 24.55 -9.10
CA THR A 326 16.96 23.69 -7.96
C THR A 326 16.09 24.40 -6.92
N THR A 327 15.39 25.45 -7.37
CA THR A 327 14.45 26.22 -6.56
C THR A 327 13.28 26.61 -7.45
N ALA A 328 12.07 26.58 -6.90
CA ALA A 328 10.88 27.10 -7.53
C ALA A 328 10.07 27.89 -6.49
N GLU A 329 9.45 28.98 -6.91
CA GLU A 329 8.61 29.81 -6.05
C GLU A 329 7.28 30.05 -6.75
N TYR A 330 6.19 29.83 -6.03
CA TYR A 330 4.82 30.01 -6.53
C TYR A 330 4.06 30.91 -5.56
N SER A 331 3.14 31.71 -6.09
CA SER A 331 2.17 32.38 -5.23
C SER A 331 1.06 31.41 -4.82
N LEU A 332 0.50 31.60 -3.63
CA LEU A 332 -0.65 30.81 -3.17
C LEU A 332 -1.87 31.04 -4.07
N GLU A 333 -2.03 32.25 -4.60
CA GLU A 333 -3.09 32.60 -5.55
C GLU A 333 -3.01 31.74 -6.83
N GLU A 334 -1.81 31.60 -7.41
CA GLU A 334 -1.58 30.77 -8.60
C GLU A 334 -1.94 29.30 -8.33
N LEU A 335 -1.47 28.75 -7.20
CA LEU A 335 -1.71 27.36 -6.84
C LEU A 335 -3.17 27.08 -6.49
N ARG A 336 -3.90 28.02 -5.89
CA ARG A 336 -5.35 27.94 -5.65
C ARG A 336 -6.15 28.04 -6.95
N GLY A 337 -5.68 28.86 -7.88
CA GLY A 337 -6.28 29.01 -9.21
C GLY A 337 -6.16 27.75 -10.06
N SER A 338 -5.04 27.04 -9.94
CA SER A 338 -4.74 25.81 -10.67
C SER A 338 -5.43 24.60 -10.01
N SER A 339 -6.65 24.26 -10.45
CA SER A 339 -7.24 22.94 -10.15
C SER A 339 -6.88 21.97 -11.28
N ARG A 340 -5.90 21.12 -11.02
CA ARG A 340 -5.60 19.96 -11.86
C ARG A 340 -6.11 18.70 -11.15
N GLY A 341 -6.72 17.79 -11.88
CA GLY A 341 -7.20 16.52 -11.33
C GLY A 341 -8.42 16.69 -10.41
N PHE A 342 -9.60 16.56 -10.99
CA PHE A 342 -10.82 16.33 -10.21
C PHE A 342 -11.00 14.82 -9.98
N GLY A 343 -11.35 14.46 -8.75
CA GLY A 343 -11.67 13.09 -8.37
C GLY A 343 -12.94 13.08 -7.53
N LYS A 344 -13.88 12.22 -7.92
CA LYS A 344 -15.11 11.94 -7.18
C LYS A 344 -15.14 10.44 -6.91
N SER A 345 -15.15 10.08 -5.64
CA SER A 345 -15.32 8.70 -5.20
C SER A 345 -16.60 8.57 -4.39
N TYR A 346 -17.19 7.39 -4.39
CA TYR A 346 -18.37 7.10 -3.58
C TYR A 346 -18.29 5.71 -2.99
N ASN A 347 -18.81 5.53 -1.79
CA ASN A 347 -18.90 4.22 -1.15
C ASN A 347 -20.22 3.51 -1.52
N ALA A 348 -20.38 2.27 -1.06
CA ALA A 348 -21.59 1.47 -1.30
C ALA A 348 -22.88 2.13 -0.76
N ASP A 349 -22.76 2.98 0.25
CA ASP A 349 -23.87 3.74 0.85
C ASP A 349 -24.18 5.04 0.09
N GLY A 350 -23.46 5.33 -1.00
CA GLY A 350 -23.66 6.51 -1.84
C GLY A 350 -23.06 7.81 -1.28
N ARG A 351 -22.31 7.76 -0.15
CA ARG A 351 -21.57 8.92 0.35
C ARG A 351 -20.45 9.25 -0.63
N VAL A 352 -20.41 10.51 -1.06
CA VAL A 352 -19.38 11.02 -1.97
C VAL A 352 -18.23 11.63 -1.18
N ALA A 353 -17.01 11.43 -1.68
CA ALA A 353 -15.83 12.18 -1.31
C ALA A 353 -15.25 12.83 -2.56
N LEU A 354 -15.15 14.16 -2.53
CA LEU A 354 -14.57 14.99 -3.56
C LEU A 354 -13.10 15.27 -3.26
N SER A 355 -12.31 15.37 -4.33
CA SER A 355 -10.92 15.80 -4.24
C SER A 355 -10.83 17.26 -3.79
N ASN A 356 -10.26 17.50 -2.60
CA ASN A 356 -9.93 18.84 -2.13
C ASN A 356 -9.12 19.63 -3.16
N THR A 357 -8.12 19.03 -3.83
CA THR A 357 -7.33 19.74 -4.87
C THR A 357 -8.14 20.06 -6.12
N GLY A 358 -9.13 19.23 -6.44
CA GLY A 358 -10.05 19.46 -7.55
C GLY A 358 -11.02 20.61 -7.29
N VAL A 359 -11.32 20.92 -6.02
CA VAL A 359 -12.23 22.00 -5.63
C VAL A 359 -11.46 23.28 -5.26
N LEU A 360 -10.50 23.17 -4.34
CA LEU A 360 -9.80 24.28 -3.69
C LEU A 360 -8.49 24.69 -4.40
N GLY A 361 -8.03 23.91 -5.39
CA GLY A 361 -6.75 24.10 -6.08
C GLY A 361 -5.61 23.26 -5.51
N ALA A 362 -4.45 23.27 -6.16
CA ALA A 362 -3.30 22.41 -5.81
C ALA A 362 -2.79 22.60 -4.37
N ILE A 363 -2.81 23.84 -3.86
CA ILE A 363 -2.52 24.20 -2.47
C ILE A 363 -3.64 25.09 -1.95
N PHE A 364 -4.03 24.92 -0.69
CA PHE A 364 -5.08 25.71 -0.04
C PHE A 364 -4.77 25.92 1.46
N PRO A 365 -5.25 27.03 2.06
CA PRO A 365 -5.11 27.28 3.51
C PRO A 365 -5.68 26.15 4.37
N GLY A 366 -5.01 25.86 5.50
CA GLY A 366 -5.37 24.78 6.41
C GLY A 366 -5.11 23.37 5.89
N GLY A 367 -4.55 23.22 4.69
CA GLY A 367 -4.25 21.91 4.09
C GLY A 367 -2.96 21.27 4.58
N ASP A 368 -2.95 19.93 4.56
CA ASP A 368 -1.78 19.08 4.81
C ASP A 368 -1.19 18.59 3.48
N PHE A 369 0.11 18.77 3.28
CA PHE A 369 0.74 18.46 2.00
C PHE A 369 2.07 17.70 2.13
N ILE A 370 2.33 16.83 1.16
CA ILE A 370 3.67 16.36 0.79
C ILE A 370 3.96 16.88 -0.61
N TRP A 371 5.21 17.18 -0.92
CA TRP A 371 5.62 17.51 -2.28
C TRP A 371 6.71 16.55 -2.75
N SER A 372 6.85 16.45 -4.06
CA SER A 372 7.93 15.72 -4.70
C SER A 372 8.48 16.48 -5.89
N VAL A 373 9.73 16.18 -6.19
CA VAL A 373 10.45 16.67 -7.37
C VAL A 373 10.94 15.48 -8.16
N ASP A 374 10.56 15.46 -9.44
CA ASP A 374 10.98 14.47 -10.41
C ASP A 374 12.11 15.03 -11.26
N ALA A 375 13.21 14.28 -11.39
CA ALA A 375 14.35 14.62 -12.22
C ALA A 375 14.23 13.91 -13.57
N TYR A 376 14.35 14.66 -14.66
CA TYR A 376 14.28 14.15 -16.03
C TYR A 376 15.58 14.40 -16.79
N ASN A 377 15.99 13.46 -17.64
CA ASN A 377 17.10 13.67 -18.57
C ASN A 377 16.63 14.42 -19.84
N ALA A 378 17.58 14.68 -20.75
CA ALA A 378 17.31 15.39 -22.02
C ALA A 378 16.32 14.67 -22.95
N ASP A 379 16.23 13.33 -22.84
CA ASP A 379 15.28 12.51 -23.60
C ASP A 379 13.87 12.52 -23.01
N GLY A 380 13.65 13.25 -21.90
CA GLY A 380 12.37 13.30 -21.20
C GLY A 380 12.07 12.07 -20.34
N ARG A 381 13.07 11.23 -20.05
CA ARG A 381 12.94 10.06 -19.18
C ARG A 381 13.15 10.47 -17.72
N LYS A 382 12.26 10.03 -16.83
CA LYS A 382 12.40 10.23 -15.38
C LYS A 382 13.56 9.38 -14.85
N ILE A 383 14.63 10.03 -14.41
CA ILE A 383 15.83 9.36 -13.92
C ILE A 383 15.81 9.13 -12.41
N SER A 384 15.14 10.01 -11.64
CA SER A 384 14.90 9.85 -10.21
C SER A 384 13.72 10.71 -9.75
N SER A 385 13.26 10.48 -8.52
CA SER A 385 12.23 11.27 -7.86
C SER A 385 12.52 11.39 -6.37
N SER A 386 12.06 12.45 -5.74
CA SER A 386 12.00 12.52 -4.27
C SER A 386 10.76 11.83 -3.69
N SER A 387 9.80 11.45 -4.54
CA SER A 387 8.55 10.82 -4.12
C SER A 387 8.76 9.50 -3.36
N GLY A 388 7.83 9.21 -2.46
CA GLY A 388 7.71 7.92 -1.79
C GLY A 388 6.88 6.93 -2.61
N TYR A 389 6.93 5.65 -2.22
CA TYR A 389 5.94 4.66 -2.67
C TYR A 389 4.73 4.73 -1.73
N TYR A 390 3.82 5.67 -1.99
CA TYR A 390 2.66 5.91 -1.15
C TYR A 390 1.72 4.71 -1.17
N THR A 391 1.74 3.90 -0.10
CA THR A 391 0.89 2.72 0.06
C THR A 391 0.36 2.67 1.49
N GLY A 392 -0.64 1.82 1.75
CA GLY A 392 -1.19 1.63 3.10
C GLY A 392 -0.16 1.15 4.15
N LEU A 393 0.98 0.61 3.69
CA LEU A 393 2.10 0.21 4.54
C LEU A 393 2.92 1.40 5.07
N ILE A 394 2.99 2.49 4.29
CA ILE A 394 3.79 3.66 4.63
C ILE A 394 2.90 4.70 5.30
N GLN A 395 3.03 4.85 6.63
CA GLN A 395 2.42 5.97 7.34
C GLN A 395 3.06 7.27 6.89
N THR A 396 2.33 8.07 6.13
CA THR A 396 2.84 9.33 5.58
C THR A 396 2.54 10.47 6.52
N THR A 397 3.59 11.10 7.02
CA THR A 397 3.51 12.37 7.71
C THR A 397 3.59 13.50 6.68
N PRO A 398 2.72 14.53 6.74
CA PRO A 398 2.82 15.67 5.82
C PRO A 398 4.18 16.35 5.98
N PHE A 399 4.75 16.80 4.88
CA PHE A 399 6.01 17.54 4.90
C PHE A 399 5.79 18.95 5.42
N PHE A 400 4.63 19.52 5.16
CA PHE A 400 4.26 20.85 5.63
C PHE A 400 2.75 21.01 5.69
N THR A 401 2.33 22.04 6.41
CA THR A 401 0.94 22.47 6.51
C THR A 401 0.85 23.94 6.14
N MET A 402 -0.27 24.34 5.56
CA MET A 402 -0.57 25.76 5.34
C MET A 402 -1.29 26.33 6.56
N SER A 403 -0.99 27.57 6.93
CA SER A 403 -1.80 28.27 7.93
C SER A 403 -3.26 28.40 7.48
N GLU A 404 -4.19 28.59 8.43
CA GLU A 404 -5.59 28.89 8.14
C GLU A 404 -5.81 30.36 7.74
N GLU A 405 -4.74 31.13 7.55
CA GLU A 405 -4.84 32.53 7.13
C GLU A 405 -5.40 32.61 5.70
N GLY A 406 -6.43 33.43 5.48
CA GLY A 406 -7.10 33.51 4.18
C GLY A 406 -7.98 32.31 3.83
N MET A 407 -8.26 31.42 4.80
CA MET A 407 -9.22 30.33 4.66
C MET A 407 -10.66 30.86 4.74
N LEU A 408 -11.48 30.55 3.74
CA LEU A 408 -12.92 30.84 3.78
C LEU A 408 -13.66 29.75 4.59
N ALA A 409 -14.83 30.09 5.14
CA ALA A 409 -15.66 29.11 5.82
C ALA A 409 -16.05 27.94 4.87
N GLY A 410 -16.29 28.25 3.60
CA GLY A 410 -16.52 27.24 2.55
C GLY A 410 -15.35 26.26 2.38
N ASP A 411 -14.10 26.72 2.48
CA ASP A 411 -12.91 25.87 2.36
C ASP A 411 -12.90 24.82 3.47
N ARG A 412 -13.23 25.25 4.70
CA ARG A 412 -13.26 24.36 5.87
C ARG A 412 -14.29 23.28 5.70
N TYR A 413 -15.48 23.64 5.24
CA TYR A 413 -16.55 22.67 4.96
C TYR A 413 -16.18 21.69 3.84
N VAL A 414 -15.46 22.12 2.79
CA VAL A 414 -14.95 21.18 1.77
C VAL A 414 -13.97 20.18 2.38
N ILE A 415 -13.03 20.63 3.22
CA ILE A 415 -12.05 19.77 3.89
C ILE A 415 -12.74 18.77 4.83
N GLU A 416 -13.79 19.20 5.53
CA GLU A 416 -14.60 18.35 6.42
C GLU A 416 -15.58 17.42 5.66
N GLY A 417 -15.76 17.62 4.35
CA GLY A 417 -16.70 16.86 3.52
C GLY A 417 -18.16 17.28 3.66
N ASP A 418 -18.46 18.44 4.26
CA ASP A 418 -19.80 19.02 4.40
C ASP A 418 -20.12 19.93 3.21
N TYR A 419 -20.35 19.31 2.05
CA TYR A 419 -20.44 20.05 0.79
C TYR A 419 -21.67 20.96 0.69
N GLU A 420 -22.78 20.63 1.35
CA GLU A 420 -23.97 21.48 1.41
C GLU A 420 -23.66 22.80 2.13
N LYS A 421 -22.98 22.75 3.29
CA LYS A 421 -22.55 23.97 3.96
C LYS A 421 -21.48 24.72 3.17
N ALA A 422 -20.58 24.00 2.48
CA ALA A 422 -19.60 24.63 1.61
C ALA A 422 -20.27 25.46 0.51
N ILE A 423 -21.24 24.89 -0.21
CA ILE A 423 -22.00 25.57 -1.26
C ILE A 423 -22.73 26.80 -0.69
N ALA A 424 -23.43 26.64 0.44
CA ALA A 424 -24.13 27.76 1.07
C ALA A 424 -23.17 28.88 1.48
N SER A 425 -22.00 28.53 2.03
CA SER A 425 -20.97 29.49 2.40
C SER A 425 -20.42 30.23 1.19
N TYR A 426 -20.03 29.54 0.11
CA TYR A 426 -19.50 30.22 -1.07
C TYR A 426 -20.54 31.09 -1.78
N LYS A 427 -21.82 30.70 -1.79
CA LYS A 427 -22.89 31.57 -2.31
C LYS A 427 -22.98 32.90 -1.54
N SER A 428 -22.67 32.90 -0.24
CA SER A 428 -22.69 34.11 0.60
C SER A 428 -21.52 35.07 0.37
N GLU A 429 -20.43 34.60 -0.25
CA GLU A 429 -19.23 35.40 -0.58
C GLU A 429 -19.44 36.33 -1.79
N GLY A 430 -20.58 36.25 -2.47
CA GLY A 430 -20.97 37.18 -3.53
C GLY A 430 -20.16 37.03 -4.82
N ASN A 431 -19.38 38.06 -5.17
CA ASN A 431 -18.53 38.13 -6.37
C ASN A 431 -17.05 37.88 -6.04
N ASN A 432 -16.75 37.19 -4.94
CA ASN A 432 -15.39 36.74 -4.68
C ASN A 432 -15.00 35.70 -5.74
N ASP A 433 -14.05 36.07 -6.59
CA ASP A 433 -13.55 35.27 -7.71
C ASP A 433 -13.06 33.86 -7.30
N TYR A 434 -12.49 33.71 -6.11
CA TYR A 434 -12.08 32.40 -5.60
C TYR A 434 -13.30 31.57 -5.16
N ALA A 435 -14.22 32.16 -4.41
CA ALA A 435 -15.44 31.47 -3.96
C ALA A 435 -16.29 31.02 -5.16
N LEU A 436 -16.37 31.85 -6.21
CA LEU A 436 -17.07 31.52 -7.45
C LEU A 436 -16.47 30.29 -8.15
N ARG A 437 -15.14 30.17 -8.20
CA ARG A 437 -14.46 28.99 -8.76
C ARG A 437 -14.76 27.72 -7.97
N ALA A 438 -14.59 27.78 -6.65
CA ALA A 438 -14.84 26.63 -5.77
C ALA A 438 -16.32 26.19 -5.86
N LEU A 439 -17.24 27.16 -5.86
CA LEU A 439 -18.67 26.93 -6.02
C LEU A 439 -19.00 26.30 -7.37
N ALA A 440 -18.48 26.87 -8.46
CA ALA A 440 -18.69 26.33 -9.80
C ALA A 440 -18.22 24.88 -9.91
N ARG A 441 -17.05 24.55 -9.33
CA ARG A 441 -16.52 23.17 -9.30
C ARG A 441 -17.44 22.24 -8.51
N LEU A 442 -17.88 22.63 -7.30
CA LEU A 442 -18.80 21.82 -6.49
C LEU A 442 -20.13 21.55 -7.21
N ILE A 443 -20.69 22.55 -7.87
CA ILE A 443 -21.96 22.43 -8.59
C ILE A 443 -21.79 21.60 -9.86
N TYR A 444 -20.72 21.84 -10.63
CA TYR A 444 -20.47 21.15 -11.89
C TYR A 444 -20.35 19.65 -11.69
N TYR A 445 -19.51 19.26 -10.72
CA TYR A 445 -19.25 17.86 -10.47
C TYR A 445 -20.27 17.20 -9.56
N GLY A 446 -21.06 17.98 -8.82
CA GLY A 446 -22.08 17.50 -7.90
C GLY A 446 -21.52 16.89 -6.61
N ILE A 447 -22.39 16.73 -5.61
CA ILE A 447 -22.06 16.32 -4.24
C ILE A 447 -22.66 14.96 -3.85
N THR A 448 -23.41 14.32 -4.76
CA THR A 448 -23.99 12.97 -4.64
C THR A 448 -23.55 12.10 -5.82
N LYS A 449 -23.93 10.81 -5.91
CA LYS A 449 -23.35 9.93 -6.93
C LYS A 449 -23.62 10.39 -8.37
N ASP A 450 -24.87 10.78 -8.66
CA ASP A 450 -25.39 10.98 -10.02
C ASP A 450 -25.84 12.44 -10.28
N ASP A 451 -25.33 13.39 -9.51
CA ASP A 451 -25.62 14.82 -9.66
C ASP A 451 -24.47 15.62 -10.29
N GLY A 452 -24.78 16.87 -10.60
CA GLY A 452 -23.93 17.82 -11.30
C GLY A 452 -24.83 18.71 -12.16
N ASP A 453 -24.60 20.02 -12.11
CA ASP A 453 -25.33 20.98 -12.93
C ASP A 453 -24.35 21.88 -13.70
N PRO A 454 -23.93 21.49 -14.92
CA PRO A 454 -23.06 22.31 -15.74
C PRO A 454 -23.67 23.66 -16.09
N GLY A 455 -25.00 23.75 -16.17
CA GLY A 455 -25.71 24.99 -16.45
C GLY A 455 -25.58 25.97 -15.29
N GLU A 456 -25.92 25.56 -14.08
CA GLU A 456 -25.78 26.40 -12.88
C GLU A 456 -24.30 26.74 -12.63
N ALA A 457 -23.40 25.77 -12.73
CA ALA A 457 -21.96 26.00 -12.55
C ALA A 457 -21.39 27.03 -13.52
N LEU A 458 -21.79 26.97 -14.79
CA LEU A 458 -21.39 27.93 -15.81
C LEU A 458 -21.77 29.37 -15.42
N THR A 459 -22.96 29.58 -14.84
CA THR A 459 -23.39 30.92 -14.41
C THR A 459 -22.50 31.53 -13.32
N TYR A 460 -21.88 30.70 -12.47
CA TYR A 460 -20.95 31.16 -11.45
C TYR A 460 -19.56 31.41 -12.03
N LEU A 461 -19.08 30.52 -12.91
CA LEU A 461 -17.74 30.64 -13.48
C LEU A 461 -17.62 31.83 -14.45
N GLU A 462 -18.69 32.17 -15.18
CA GLU A 462 -18.72 33.36 -16.06
C GLU A 462 -18.68 34.70 -15.30
N ARG A 463 -18.95 34.69 -13.98
CA ARG A 463 -18.87 35.88 -13.12
C ARG A 463 -17.47 36.15 -12.59
N VAL A 464 -16.53 35.21 -12.77
CA VAL A 464 -15.13 35.39 -12.38
C VAL A 464 -14.52 36.52 -13.20
N SER A 465 -14.01 37.56 -12.54
CA SER A 465 -13.55 38.78 -13.18
C SER A 465 -12.26 38.59 -13.99
N ALA A 466 -11.37 37.71 -13.54
CA ALA A 466 -10.11 37.40 -14.19
C ALA A 466 -9.91 35.87 -14.34
N PRO A 467 -10.53 35.23 -15.36
CA PRO A 467 -10.42 33.79 -15.55
C PRO A 467 -9.00 33.38 -15.97
N ASN A 468 -8.45 32.39 -15.27
CA ASN A 468 -7.17 31.75 -15.61
C ASN A 468 -7.38 30.66 -16.68
N GLU A 469 -6.30 30.00 -17.12
CA GLU A 469 -6.40 28.96 -18.16
C GLU A 469 -7.29 27.78 -17.72
N GLY A 470 -7.22 27.36 -16.44
CA GLY A 470 -8.08 26.31 -15.91
C GLY A 470 -9.56 26.69 -15.91
N ASP A 471 -9.88 27.96 -15.64
CA ASP A 471 -11.25 28.47 -15.73
C ASP A 471 -11.74 28.43 -17.18
N LYS A 472 -10.90 28.81 -18.15
CA LYS A 472 -11.24 28.79 -19.58
C LYS A 472 -11.50 27.39 -20.10
N ASP A 473 -10.67 26.43 -19.69
CA ASP A 473 -10.84 25.02 -20.05
C ASP A 473 -12.15 24.47 -19.48
N LEU A 474 -12.45 24.76 -18.20
CA LEU A 474 -13.68 24.33 -17.56
C LEU A 474 -14.92 25.00 -18.17
N LEU A 475 -14.85 26.29 -18.50
CA LEU A 475 -15.92 27.00 -19.22
C LEU A 475 -16.19 26.35 -20.58
N LYS A 476 -15.14 25.99 -21.31
CA LYS A 476 -15.27 25.31 -22.60
C LYS A 476 -15.94 23.94 -22.43
N GLN A 477 -15.49 23.15 -21.47
CA GLN A 477 -16.06 21.83 -21.17
C GLN A 477 -17.56 21.91 -20.83
N MET A 478 -17.94 22.83 -19.93
CA MET A 478 -19.34 23.05 -19.56
C MET A 478 -20.21 23.44 -20.77
N LYS A 479 -19.68 24.29 -21.66
CA LYS A 479 -20.40 24.72 -22.87
C LYS A 479 -20.61 23.57 -23.84
N GLU A 480 -19.57 22.77 -24.09
CA GLU A 480 -19.65 21.58 -24.96
C GLU A 480 -20.64 20.53 -24.43
N GLU A 481 -20.75 20.35 -23.11
CA GLU A 481 -21.72 19.43 -22.51
C GLU A 481 -23.18 19.91 -22.61
N LEU A 482 -23.39 21.22 -22.67
CA LEU A 482 -24.71 21.84 -22.80
C LEU A 482 -25.17 21.97 -24.25
N GLU A 483 -24.29 21.75 -25.24
CA GLU A 483 -24.67 21.73 -26.65
C GLU A 483 -25.51 20.48 -26.98
N PRO A 484 -26.63 20.63 -27.72
CA PRO A 484 -27.43 19.49 -28.14
C PRO A 484 -26.63 18.59 -29.10
N LYS A 485 -26.51 17.30 -28.75
CA LYS A 485 -25.86 16.27 -29.57
C LYS A 485 -26.64 15.91 -30.83
#